data_AF-A0A933HYI0-F1
#
_entry.id   AF-A0A933HYI0-F1
#
_cell.length_a   1.000
_cell.length_b   1.000
_cell.length_c   1.000
_cell.angle_alpha   90.00
_cell.angle_beta   90.00
_cell.angle_gamma   90.00
#
_symmetry.space_group_name_H-M   'P 1'
#
loop_
_entity.id
_entity.type
_entity.pdbx_description
1 polymer ?
#
loop_
_entity_poly.entity_id
_entity_poly.type
_entity_poly.pdbx_seq_one_letter_code
_entity_poly.pdbx_strand_id
1 'polypeptide(L)'
;MAQGQEAGPLAARFIGQKNKDYLYFQAVYGILAAHFLIMGLVYLMNPESALEPFYWLGVTLGGREYPVAEHSHVWRVLAGTNVLTLGFLCVFLQLDVKRHWPAIYPLVFMKGATALAFMGVRLFAVSYPAFWAVAVRDAAICGLFVYFGGLGKKAAEEDESVLVPRPLGYRAE
;
A
#
# COMPACT_ATOMS: atom_id res chain seq x y z
N MET A 1 -33.74 -23.56 -8.51
CA MET A 1 -33.72 -23.25 -7.07
C MET A 1 -32.27 -23.02 -6.67
N ALA A 2 -31.80 -21.77 -6.75
CA ALA A 2 -30.45 -21.42 -6.30
C ALA A 2 -30.47 -21.39 -4.77
N GLN A 3 -29.80 -22.37 -4.16
CA GLN A 3 -29.64 -22.41 -2.70
C GLN A 3 -28.99 -21.10 -2.24
N GLY A 4 -29.66 -20.43 -1.31
CA GLY A 4 -29.14 -19.25 -0.64
C GLY A 4 -27.87 -19.62 0.11
N GLN A 5 -26.73 -19.30 -0.48
CA GLN A 5 -25.44 -19.39 0.18
C GLN A 5 -25.40 -18.23 1.17
N GLU A 6 -25.68 -18.53 2.43
CA GLU A 6 -25.71 -17.57 3.53
C GLU A 6 -24.49 -16.66 3.46
N ALA A 7 -24.75 -15.35 3.47
CA ALA A 7 -23.73 -14.32 3.53
C ALA A 7 -23.06 -14.36 4.91
N GLY A 8 -22.13 -15.31 5.09
CA GLY A 8 -21.27 -15.36 6.27
C GLY A 8 -20.51 -14.04 6.44
N PRO A 9 -20.12 -13.67 7.68
CA PRO A 9 -19.46 -12.41 7.96
C PRO A 9 -18.23 -12.23 7.08
N LEU A 10 -18.01 -11.00 6.60
CA LEU A 10 -16.89 -10.61 5.73
C LEU A 10 -15.55 -11.19 6.22
N ALA A 11 -15.31 -11.13 7.52
CA ALA A 11 -14.13 -11.71 8.18
C ALA A 11 -13.98 -13.23 7.96
N ALA A 12 -15.07 -14.00 8.00
CA ALA A 12 -15.03 -15.45 7.78
C ALA A 12 -14.67 -15.81 6.33
N ARG A 13 -15.08 -14.98 5.35
CA ARG A 13 -14.68 -15.12 3.94
C ARG A 13 -13.21 -14.75 3.70
N PHE A 14 -12.72 -13.74 4.41
CA PHE A 14 -11.30 -13.36 4.40
C PHE A 14 -10.41 -14.45 5.02
N ILE A 15 -10.82 -15.05 6.13
CA ILE A 15 -10.02 -16.04 6.87
C ILE A 15 -10.12 -17.44 6.24
N GLY A 16 -11.26 -17.77 5.62
CA GLY A 16 -11.56 -19.10 5.08
C GLY A 16 -11.08 -19.36 3.66
N GLN A 17 -10.17 -18.54 3.11
CA GLN A 17 -9.87 -18.60 1.69
C GLN A 17 -9.03 -19.82 1.28
N LYS A 18 -9.59 -20.67 0.41
CA LYS A 18 -8.93 -21.92 -0.02
C LYS A 18 -7.85 -21.71 -1.06
N ASN A 19 -7.96 -20.65 -1.88
CA ASN A 19 -6.96 -20.30 -2.88
C ASN A 19 -5.79 -19.56 -2.21
N LYS A 20 -4.61 -20.19 -2.22
CA LYS A 20 -3.39 -19.64 -1.59
C LYS A 20 -2.94 -18.34 -2.23
N ASP A 21 -3.04 -18.22 -3.55
CA ASP A 21 -2.62 -17.02 -4.28
C ASP A 21 -3.49 -15.82 -3.91
N TYR A 22 -4.80 -16.05 -3.76
CA TYR A 22 -5.71 -15.03 -3.28
C TYR A 22 -5.49 -14.67 -1.81
N LEU A 23 -5.17 -15.65 -0.96
CA LEU A 23 -4.82 -15.41 0.44
C LEU A 23 -3.53 -14.56 0.55
N TYR A 24 -2.51 -14.83 -0.27
CA TYR A 24 -1.29 -14.03 -0.30
C TYR A 24 -1.57 -12.60 -0.77
N PHE A 25 -2.41 -12.43 -1.80
CA PHE A 25 -2.88 -11.12 -2.21
C PHE A 25 -3.53 -10.37 -1.04
N GLN A 26 -4.52 -10.97 -0.37
CA GLN A 26 -5.22 -10.36 0.76
C GLN A 26 -4.27 -10.01 1.90
N ALA A 27 -3.36 -10.90 2.26
CA ALA A 27 -2.41 -10.66 3.34
C ALA A 27 -1.46 -9.50 3.01
N VAL A 28 -0.85 -9.50 1.83
CA VAL A 28 0.12 -8.48 1.43
C VAL A 28 -0.58 -7.12 1.25
N TYR A 29 -1.70 -7.07 0.54
CA TYR A 29 -2.46 -5.83 0.38
C TYR A 29 -3.07 -5.35 1.69
N GLY A 30 -3.45 -6.25 2.60
CA GLY A 30 -3.92 -5.94 3.94
C GLY A 30 -2.84 -5.26 4.79
N ILE A 31 -1.64 -5.83 4.81
CA ILE A 31 -0.48 -5.26 5.49
C ILE A 31 -0.11 -3.91 4.89
N LEU A 32 -0.05 -3.80 3.55
CA LEU A 32 0.26 -2.54 2.87
C LEU A 32 -0.81 -1.47 3.13
N ALA A 33 -2.10 -1.84 3.10
CA ALA A 33 -3.19 -0.94 3.41
C ALA A 33 -3.07 -0.39 4.84
N ALA A 34 -2.93 -1.28 5.82
CA ALA A 34 -2.76 -0.88 7.22
C ALA A 34 -1.53 0.00 7.40
N HIS A 35 -0.40 -0.39 6.81
CA HIS A 35 0.84 0.37 6.87
C HIS A 35 0.67 1.79 6.33
N PHE A 36 0.11 1.97 5.12
CA PHE A 36 -0.07 3.29 4.55
C PHE A 36 -1.11 4.13 5.30
N LEU A 37 -2.22 3.53 5.74
CA LEU A 37 -3.22 4.25 6.51
C LEU A 37 -2.64 4.74 7.85
N ILE A 38 -1.96 3.85 8.59
CA ILE A 38 -1.35 4.20 9.87
C ILE A 38 -0.26 5.26 9.67
N MET A 39 0.68 5.05 8.74
CA MET A 39 1.77 6.01 8.53
C MET A 39 1.26 7.37 8.03
N GLY A 40 0.25 7.39 7.15
CA GLY A 40 -0.37 8.62 6.69
C GLY A 40 -1.02 9.39 7.84
N LEU A 41 -1.78 8.72 8.70
CA LEU A 41 -2.39 9.34 9.88
C LEU A 41 -1.35 9.82 10.90
N VAL A 42 -0.34 8.99 11.20
CA VAL A 42 0.75 9.36 12.11
C VAL A 42 1.48 10.58 11.59
N TYR A 43 1.83 10.64 10.30
CA TYR A 43 2.52 11.81 9.75
C TYR A 43 1.68 13.09 9.78
N LEU A 44 0.35 13.00 9.58
CA LEU A 44 -0.55 14.16 9.70
C LEU A 44 -0.62 14.69 11.14
N MET A 45 -0.74 13.78 12.12
CA MET A 45 -0.95 14.13 13.53
C MET A 45 0.35 14.46 14.27
N ASN A 46 1.42 13.72 13.96
CA ASN A 46 2.72 13.80 14.60
C ASN A 46 3.84 13.47 13.58
N PRO A 47 4.27 14.47 12.78
CA PRO A 47 5.29 14.26 11.75
C PRO A 47 6.66 13.91 12.33
N GLU A 48 6.99 14.34 13.54
CA GLU A 48 8.29 14.11 14.16
C GLU A 48 8.47 12.61 14.42
N SER A 49 7.47 11.96 15.01
CA SER A 49 7.47 10.51 15.20
C SER A 49 7.46 9.72 13.89
N ALA A 50 6.84 10.25 12.83
CA ALA A 50 6.85 9.61 11.51
C ALA A 50 8.21 9.75 10.79
N LEU A 51 8.94 10.83 11.05
CA LEU A 51 10.25 11.08 10.45
C LEU A 51 11.38 10.46 11.27
N GLU A 52 11.22 10.25 12.59
CA GLU A 52 12.21 9.61 13.47
C GLU A 52 12.87 8.35 12.88
N PRO A 53 12.12 7.36 12.34
CA PRO A 53 12.72 6.18 11.72
C PRO A 53 13.59 6.50 10.51
N PHE A 54 13.27 7.54 9.75
CA PHE A 54 14.07 7.97 8.59
C PHE A 54 15.42 8.54 9.04
N TYR A 55 15.46 9.32 10.12
CA TYR A 55 16.71 9.79 10.72
C TYR A 55 17.56 8.61 11.22
N TRP A 56 16.97 7.70 11.99
CA TRP A 56 17.70 6.54 12.51
C TRP A 56 18.21 5.62 11.40
N LEU A 57 17.43 5.43 10.34
CA LEU A 57 17.85 4.68 9.16
C LEU A 57 19.07 5.32 8.50
N GLY A 58 19.08 6.65 8.36
CA GLY A 58 20.22 7.36 7.79
C GLY A 58 21.47 7.25 8.64
N VAL A 59 21.34 7.41 9.97
CA VAL A 59 22.44 7.25 10.92
C VAL A 59 23.01 5.84 10.87
N THR A 60 22.14 4.82 10.86
CA THR A 60 22.55 3.40 10.79
C THR A 60 23.31 3.09 9.48
N LEU A 61 22.98 3.78 8.39
CA LEU A 61 23.64 3.65 7.10
C LEU A 61 24.89 4.55 6.97
N GLY A 62 25.42 5.07 8.07
CA GLY A 62 26.64 5.89 8.11
C GLY A 62 26.42 7.38 7.84
N GLY A 63 25.16 7.82 7.78
CA GLY A 63 24.81 9.24 7.78
C GLY A 63 25.08 9.87 9.15
N ARG A 64 25.23 11.21 9.15
CA ARG A 64 25.22 11.99 10.39
C ARG A 64 23.79 12.47 10.64
N GLU A 65 23.64 13.74 10.97
CA GLU A 65 22.35 14.41 11.11
C GLU A 65 21.72 14.68 9.74
N TYR A 66 20.41 14.50 9.64
CA TYR A 66 19.67 14.90 8.44
C TYR A 66 19.61 16.43 8.40
N PRO A 67 20.07 17.09 7.31
CA PRO A 67 20.34 18.52 7.33
C PRO A 67 19.10 19.41 7.10
N VAL A 68 17.90 18.85 7.03
CA VAL A 68 16.67 19.57 6.64
C VAL A 68 15.58 19.32 7.67
N ALA A 69 14.92 20.38 8.11
CA ALA A 69 13.71 20.31 8.94
C ALA A 69 12.46 20.63 8.11
N GLU A 70 11.41 19.81 8.25
CA GLU A 70 10.14 19.99 7.52
C GLU A 70 9.10 20.66 8.43
N HIS A 71 8.86 21.96 8.23
CA HIS A 71 7.91 22.73 9.04
C HIS A 71 6.61 23.09 8.31
N SER A 72 6.48 22.77 7.02
CA SER A 72 5.32 23.18 6.24
C SER A 72 4.10 22.30 6.50
N HIS A 73 3.02 22.90 7.02
CA HIS A 73 1.73 22.22 7.14
C HIS A 73 1.14 21.83 5.78
N VAL A 74 1.41 22.61 4.71
CA VAL A 74 0.94 22.30 3.36
C VAL A 74 1.58 21.02 2.85
N TRP A 75 2.91 20.89 2.98
CA TRP A 75 3.61 19.68 2.57
C TRP A 75 3.24 18.48 3.43
N ARG A 76 2.99 18.71 4.73
CA ARG A 76 2.49 17.67 5.62
C ARG A 76 1.16 17.08 5.15
N VAL A 77 0.18 17.95 4.87
CA VAL A 77 -1.14 17.53 4.40
C VAL A 77 -1.01 16.79 3.08
N LEU A 78 -0.29 17.36 2.10
CA LEU A 78 -0.10 16.75 0.78
C LEU A 78 0.55 15.36 0.87
N ALA A 79 1.65 15.21 1.61
CA ALA A 79 2.33 13.92 1.71
C ALA A 79 1.49 12.91 2.50
N GLY A 80 0.87 13.34 3.60
CA GLY A 80 -0.02 12.49 4.41
C GLY A 80 -1.20 11.97 3.60
N THR A 81 -1.93 12.84 2.88
CA THR A 81 -3.09 12.43 2.07
C THR A 81 -2.69 11.55 0.89
N ASN A 82 -1.52 11.76 0.29
CA ASN A 82 -1.00 10.88 -0.76
C ASN A 82 -0.74 9.47 -0.23
N VAL A 83 -0.14 9.35 0.96
CA VAL A 83 0.08 8.05 1.59
C VAL A 83 -1.26 7.39 2.00
N LEU A 84 -2.21 8.16 2.54
CA LEU A 84 -3.57 7.65 2.81
C LEU A 84 -4.26 7.12 1.55
N THR A 85 -4.09 7.82 0.42
CA THR A 85 -4.65 7.40 -0.87
C THR A 85 -4.11 6.03 -1.30
N LEU A 86 -2.81 5.76 -1.11
CA LEU A 86 -2.25 4.43 -1.37
C LEU A 86 -2.92 3.35 -0.50
N GLY A 87 -3.11 3.64 0.78
CA GLY A 87 -3.79 2.73 1.70
C GLY A 87 -5.23 2.44 1.26
N PHE A 88 -5.96 3.49 0.88
CA PHE A 88 -7.32 3.41 0.37
C PHE A 88 -7.42 2.58 -0.92
N LEU A 89 -6.52 2.81 -1.89
CA LEU A 89 -6.48 2.04 -3.14
C LEU A 89 -6.17 0.55 -2.87
N CYS A 90 -5.32 0.24 -1.89
CA CYS A 90 -5.08 -1.14 -1.47
C CYS A 90 -6.33 -1.81 -0.88
N VAL A 91 -7.14 -1.07 -0.09
CA VAL A 91 -8.43 -1.56 0.42
C VAL A 91 -9.41 -1.79 -0.73
N PHE A 92 -9.50 -0.85 -1.68
CA PHE A 92 -10.37 -0.99 -2.85
C PHE A 92 -10.08 -2.26 -3.65
N LEU A 93 -8.80 -2.57 -3.88
CA LEU A 93 -8.41 -3.80 -4.55
C LEU A 93 -8.79 -5.05 -3.75
N GLN A 94 -8.75 -5.01 -2.42
CA GLN A 94 -9.18 -6.15 -1.58
C GLN A 94 -10.68 -6.40 -1.60
N LEU A 95 -11.49 -5.36 -1.83
CA LEU A 95 -12.95 -5.52 -1.94
C LEU A 95 -13.33 -6.24 -3.22
N ASP A 96 -12.75 -5.86 -4.35
CA ASP A 96 -12.96 -6.51 -5.64
C ASP A 96 -11.79 -6.23 -6.59
N VAL A 97 -10.85 -7.17 -6.65
CA VAL A 97 -9.63 -7.03 -7.46
C VAL A 97 -9.93 -7.00 -8.96
N LYS A 98 -11.02 -7.64 -9.42
CA LYS A 98 -11.38 -7.67 -10.85
C LYS A 98 -11.92 -6.31 -11.27
N ARG A 99 -12.90 -5.81 -10.52
CA ARG A 99 -13.54 -4.52 -10.79
C ARG A 99 -12.57 -3.35 -10.58
N HIS A 100 -11.76 -3.42 -9.53
CA HIS A 100 -10.85 -2.34 -9.15
C HIS A 100 -9.44 -2.51 -9.68
N TRP A 101 -9.17 -3.48 -10.55
CA TRP A 101 -7.85 -3.70 -11.16
C TRP A 101 -7.16 -2.42 -11.67
N PRO A 102 -7.86 -1.46 -12.31
CA PRO A 102 -7.23 -0.22 -12.75
C PRO A 102 -6.57 0.62 -11.64
N ALA A 103 -6.93 0.40 -10.36
CA ALA A 103 -6.27 1.03 -9.22
C ALA A 103 -4.79 0.65 -9.06
N ILE A 104 -4.32 -0.41 -9.72
CA ILE A 104 -2.90 -0.79 -9.68
C ILE A 104 -2.00 0.24 -10.37
N TYR A 105 -2.50 0.91 -11.41
CA TYR A 105 -1.71 1.91 -12.15
C TYR A 105 -1.30 3.10 -11.27
N PRO A 106 -2.23 3.80 -10.58
CA PRO A 106 -1.84 4.87 -9.68
C PRO A 106 -1.00 4.37 -8.50
N LEU A 107 -1.23 3.17 -7.96
CA LEU A 107 -0.40 2.59 -6.90
C LEU A 107 1.06 2.45 -7.34
N VAL A 108 1.29 1.81 -8.49
CA VAL A 108 2.64 1.60 -9.05
C VAL A 108 3.27 2.91 -9.46
N PHE A 109 2.51 3.81 -10.10
CA PHE A 109 3.01 5.12 -10.50
C PHE A 109 3.46 5.97 -9.31
N MET A 110 2.60 6.12 -8.29
CA MET A 110 2.91 6.93 -7.12
C MET A 110 4.14 6.41 -6.38
N LYS A 111 4.25 5.09 -6.19
CA LYS A 111 5.43 4.50 -5.53
C LYS A 111 6.68 4.53 -6.41
N GLY A 112 6.54 4.30 -7.71
CA GLY A 112 7.65 4.39 -8.65
C GLY A 112 8.20 5.81 -8.76
N ALA A 113 7.32 6.80 -8.88
CA ALA A 113 7.67 8.21 -8.87
C ALA A 113 8.36 8.61 -7.56
N THR A 114 7.89 8.10 -6.42
CA THR A 114 8.50 8.36 -5.11
C THR A 114 9.90 7.75 -5.01
N ALA A 115 10.09 6.52 -5.51
CA ALA A 115 11.39 5.87 -5.56
C ALA A 115 12.39 6.67 -6.41
N LEU A 116 11.97 7.11 -7.61
CA LEU A 116 12.77 7.95 -8.49
C LEU A 116 13.07 9.32 -7.87
N ALA A 117 12.11 9.94 -7.19
CA ALA A 117 12.29 11.22 -6.52
C ALA A 117 13.32 11.12 -5.39
N PHE A 118 13.25 10.09 -4.53
CA PHE A 118 14.24 9.89 -3.47
C PHE A 118 15.64 9.60 -4.03
N MET A 119 15.74 8.81 -5.09
CA MET A 119 17.00 8.61 -5.81
C MET A 119 17.53 9.93 -6.37
N GLY A 120 16.68 10.74 -7.02
CA GLY A 120 17.04 12.04 -7.55
C GLY A 120 17.53 13.01 -6.47
N VAL A 121 16.82 13.11 -5.34
CA VAL A 121 17.23 13.95 -4.20
C VAL A 121 18.60 13.51 -3.69
N ARG A 122 18.84 12.20 -3.59
CA ARG A 122 20.14 11.69 -3.15
C ARG A 122 21.29 12.02 -4.10
N LEU A 123 21.02 12.00 -5.41
CA LEU A 123 22.04 12.24 -6.44
C LEU A 123 22.33 13.73 -6.64
N PHE A 124 21.33 14.59 -6.51
CA PHE A 124 21.42 15.98 -6.96
C PHE A 124 21.23 17.04 -5.87
N ALA A 125 20.69 16.70 -4.69
CA ALA A 125 20.35 17.69 -3.68
C ALA A 125 20.99 17.41 -2.31
N VAL A 126 20.71 16.24 -1.72
CA VAL A 126 21.08 15.94 -0.33
C VAL A 126 21.72 14.56 -0.24
N SER A 127 23.00 14.52 0.11
CA SER A 127 23.75 13.26 0.26
C SER A 127 23.46 12.55 1.59
N TYR A 128 22.20 12.16 1.81
CA TYR A 128 21.76 11.42 3.00
C TYR A 128 21.42 9.95 2.65
N PRO A 129 22.11 8.95 3.24
CA PRO A 129 21.98 7.54 2.83
C PRO A 129 20.56 6.96 2.93
N ALA A 130 19.72 7.45 3.85
CA ALA A 130 18.36 6.96 4.02
C ALA A 130 17.52 7.07 2.75
N PHE A 131 17.80 8.05 1.88
CA PHE A 131 17.10 8.20 0.61
C PHE A 131 17.25 6.99 -0.31
N TRP A 132 18.42 6.34 -0.33
CA TRP A 132 18.61 5.10 -1.09
C TRP A 132 17.75 3.97 -0.52
N ALA A 133 17.75 3.81 0.80
CA ALA A 133 16.97 2.77 1.45
C ALA A 133 15.46 2.96 1.21
N VAL A 134 14.97 4.20 1.27
CA VAL A 134 13.56 4.50 0.95
C VAL A 134 13.26 4.29 -0.53
N ALA A 135 14.17 4.66 -1.44
CA ALA A 135 14.01 4.41 -2.87
C ALA A 135 13.91 2.92 -3.19
N VAL A 136 14.82 2.10 -2.64
CA VAL A 136 14.79 0.64 -2.79
C VAL A 136 13.50 0.05 -2.22
N ARG A 137 13.09 0.51 -1.04
CA ARG A 137 11.85 0.07 -0.40
C ARG A 137 10.62 0.39 -1.25
N ASP A 138 10.52 1.60 -1.78
CA ASP A 138 9.37 2.00 -2.59
C ASP A 138 9.36 1.26 -3.94
N ALA A 139 10.52 0.98 -4.54
CA ALA A 139 10.63 0.10 -5.71
C ALA A 139 10.21 -1.35 -5.39
N ALA A 140 10.59 -1.87 -4.22
CA ALA A 140 10.14 -3.19 -3.77
C ALA A 140 8.62 -3.24 -3.59
N ILE A 141 8.02 -2.18 -3.03
CA ILE A 141 6.56 -2.05 -2.91
C ILE A 141 5.87 -2.06 -4.29
N CYS A 142 6.43 -1.40 -5.31
CA CYS A 142 5.93 -1.52 -6.68
C CYS A 142 5.92 -2.99 -7.15
N GLY A 143 7.01 -3.71 -6.89
CA GLY A 143 7.09 -5.14 -7.18
C GLY A 143 6.01 -5.95 -6.46
N LEU A 144 5.79 -5.68 -5.17
CA LEU A 144 4.73 -6.32 -4.39
C LEU A 144 3.33 -6.04 -4.97
N PHE A 145 3.05 -4.79 -5.36
CA PHE A 145 1.76 -4.44 -5.97
C PHE A 145 1.51 -5.25 -7.23
N VAL A 146 2.47 -5.25 -8.17
CA VAL A 146 2.33 -5.94 -9.45
C VAL A 146 2.22 -7.45 -9.25
N TYR A 147 3.12 -8.04 -8.47
CA TYR A 147 3.18 -9.48 -8.28
C TYR A 147 1.94 -10.02 -7.55
N PHE A 148 1.68 -9.55 -6.32
CA PHE A 148 0.56 -10.05 -5.53
C PHE A 148 -0.79 -9.57 -6.05
N GLY A 149 -0.85 -8.39 -6.66
CA GLY A 149 -2.05 -7.93 -7.37
C GLY A 149 -2.37 -8.86 -8.53
N GLY A 150 -1.36 -9.21 -9.34
CA GLY A 150 -1.52 -10.13 -10.46
C GLY A 150 -1.98 -11.52 -10.03
N LEU A 151 -1.41 -12.04 -8.93
CA LEU A 151 -1.86 -13.29 -8.32
C LEU A 151 -3.33 -13.23 -7.89
N GLY A 152 -3.72 -12.16 -7.18
CA GLY A 152 -5.10 -11.96 -6.74
C GLY A 152 -6.08 -11.89 -7.92
N LYS A 153 -5.73 -11.13 -8.97
CA LYS A 153 -6.53 -11.02 -10.19
C LYS A 153 -6.70 -12.36 -10.89
N LYS A 154 -5.59 -13.07 -11.14
CA LYS A 154 -5.60 -14.37 -11.81
C LYS A 154 -6.45 -15.38 -11.03
N ALA A 155 -6.24 -15.46 -9.71
CA ALA A 155 -7.05 -16.32 -8.85
C ALA A 155 -8.55 -15.98 -8.92
N ALA A 156 -8.91 -14.70 -8.90
CA ALA A 156 -10.30 -14.25 -9.01
C ALA A 156 -10.94 -14.51 -10.39
N GLU A 157 -10.14 -14.58 -11.46
CA GLU A 157 -10.60 -14.96 -12.79
C GLU A 157 -10.82 -16.47 -12.93
N GLU A 158 -10.06 -17.29 -12.20
CA GLU A 158 -10.17 -18.76 -12.21
C GLU A 158 -11.31 -19.29 -11.32
N ASP A 159 -11.66 -18.62 -10.22
CA ASP A 159 -12.76 -19.01 -9.33
C ASP A 159 -13.54 -17.80 -8.79
N GLU A 160 -14.62 -17.44 -9.49
CA GLU A 160 -15.45 -16.27 -9.18
C GLU A 160 -16.34 -16.43 -7.93
N SER A 161 -16.60 -17.66 -7.50
CA SER A 161 -17.78 -17.95 -6.68
C SER A 161 -17.60 -17.67 -5.19
N VAL A 162 -16.35 -17.70 -4.68
CA VAL A 162 -16.07 -17.58 -3.24
C VAL A 162 -14.91 -16.61 -2.92
N LEU A 163 -14.12 -16.20 -3.91
CA LEU A 163 -12.87 -15.48 -3.63
C LEU A 163 -13.08 -13.99 -3.27
N VAL A 164 -14.01 -13.32 -3.92
CA VAL A 164 -14.19 -11.86 -3.78
C VAL A 164 -15.02 -11.52 -2.53
N PRO A 165 -14.49 -10.76 -1.56
CA PRO A 165 -15.23 -10.31 -0.38
C PRO A 165 -16.33 -9.32 -0.79
N ARG A 166 -17.54 -9.82 -1.05
CA ARG A 166 -18.67 -8.95 -1.38
C ARG A 166 -19.15 -8.20 -0.13
N PRO A 167 -19.12 -6.86 -0.09
CA PRO A 167 -19.77 -6.12 0.98
C PRO A 167 -21.29 -6.36 0.96
N LEU A 168 -21.92 -6.29 2.13
CA LEU A 168 -23.37 -6.41 2.29
C LEU A 168 -24.09 -5.44 1.33
N GLY A 169 -24.91 -5.99 0.43
CA GLY A 169 -25.69 -5.22 -0.54
C GLY A 169 -25.08 -5.08 -1.94
N TYR A 170 -23.87 -5.59 -2.19
CA TYR A 170 -23.25 -5.55 -3.52
C TYR A 170 -23.82 -6.64 -4.44
N ARG A 171 -24.62 -6.26 -5.45
CA ARG A 171 -25.11 -7.17 -6.49
C ARG A 171 -24.11 -7.20 -7.65
N ALA A 172 -23.80 -8.40 -8.14
CA ALA A 172 -23.13 -8.56 -9.42
C ALA A 172 -24.15 -8.26 -10.52
N GLU A 173 -23.91 -7.21 -11.29
CA GLU A 173 -24.57 -6.99 -12.57
C GLU A 173 -23.80 -7.75 -13.66
#